data_AF-A0A7Y3TA45-F1
#
_entry.id   AF-A0A7Y3TA45-F1
#
_cell.length_a   1.000
_cell.length_b   1.000
_cell.length_c   1.000
_cell.angle_alpha   90.00
_cell.angle_beta   90.00
_cell.angle_gamma   90.00
#
_symmetry.space_group_name_H-M   'P 1'
#
loop_
_entity.id
_entity.type
_entity.pdbx_description
1 polymer ?
#
loop_
_entity_poly.entity_id
_entity_poly.type
_entity_poly.pdbx_seq_one_letter_code
_entity_poly.pdbx_strand_id
1 'polypeptide(L)'
;MNLPANITPIATSLPSSIRSLLFPKDRQNGSGELSELPGDQPSQKFWSQVEHHNTRINSRLANEIVLALPIELTSDQNIDLVRQFVSEKLTSRGLVADWSYHAVPENPHVHIMVQTRPLSENGFGPVMKPVLDNEGNISRDKTARFSIPFSV
;
A
#
# COMPACT_ATOMS: atom_id res chain seq x y z
N MET A 1 -36.42 -43.89 -6.39
CA MET A 1 -36.62 -42.45 -6.14
C MET A 1 -35.63 -42.04 -5.07
N ASN A 2 -34.59 -41.28 -5.42
CA ASN A 2 -33.64 -40.70 -4.47
C ASN A 2 -33.80 -39.18 -4.53
N LEU A 3 -33.98 -38.55 -3.36
CA LEU A 3 -34.03 -37.10 -3.17
C LEU A 3 -32.65 -36.49 -3.47
N PRO A 4 -32.55 -35.28 -4.07
CA PRO A 4 -31.27 -34.61 -4.20
C PRO A 4 -30.82 -34.04 -2.86
N ALA A 5 -29.52 -34.22 -2.58
CA ALA A 5 -28.84 -33.66 -1.42
C ALA A 5 -28.90 -32.12 -1.45
N ASN A 6 -29.39 -31.54 -0.37
CA ASN A 6 -29.26 -30.12 -0.07
C ASN A 6 -27.77 -29.79 0.06
N ILE A 7 -27.26 -28.99 -0.87
CA ILE A 7 -25.93 -28.40 -0.79
C ILE A 7 -26.02 -27.25 0.21
N THR A 8 -25.52 -27.46 1.42
CA THR A 8 -25.29 -26.40 2.40
C THR A 8 -24.30 -25.39 1.82
N PRO A 9 -24.54 -24.07 1.94
CA PRO A 9 -23.53 -23.09 1.55
C PRO A 9 -22.36 -23.20 2.52
N ILE A 10 -21.18 -23.51 1.99
CA ILE A 10 -19.92 -23.40 2.72
C ILE A 10 -19.70 -21.90 2.95
N ALA A 11 -19.98 -21.43 4.15
CA ALA A 11 -19.50 -20.13 4.59
C ALA A 11 -17.97 -20.21 4.63
N THR A 12 -17.31 -19.81 3.53
CA THR A 12 -15.88 -19.57 3.51
C THR A 12 -15.60 -18.47 4.53
N SER A 13 -15.16 -18.85 5.72
CA SER A 13 -14.65 -17.91 6.71
C SER A 13 -13.50 -17.15 6.05
N LEU A 14 -13.63 -15.82 5.96
CA LEU A 14 -12.52 -14.99 5.52
C LEU A 14 -11.30 -15.28 6.39
N PRO A 15 -10.09 -15.37 5.81
CA PRO A 15 -8.89 -15.57 6.59
C PRO A 15 -8.77 -14.46 7.64
N SER A 16 -8.27 -14.81 8.83
CA SER A 16 -8.10 -13.87 9.96
C SER A 16 -7.19 -12.68 9.64
N SER A 17 -6.41 -12.79 8.55
CA SER A 17 -5.61 -11.71 8.00
C SER A 17 -5.61 -11.75 6.46
N ILE A 18 -5.65 -10.56 5.86
CA ILE A 18 -5.52 -10.36 4.42
C ILE A 18 -4.36 -9.40 4.20
N ARG A 19 -3.42 -9.77 3.32
CA ARG A 19 -2.32 -8.91 2.88
C ARG A 19 -2.46 -8.58 1.40
N SER A 20 -2.15 -7.35 1.03
CA SER A 20 -2.14 -6.92 -0.37
C SER A 20 -1.09 -5.83 -0.61
N LEU A 21 -0.41 -5.96 -1.75
CA LEU A 21 0.55 -4.98 -2.26
C LEU A 21 -0.10 -4.20 -3.39
N LEU A 22 -0.22 -2.88 -3.24
CA LEU A 22 -0.83 -2.00 -4.23
C LEU A 22 0.20 -1.04 -4.82
N PHE A 23 0.27 -1.02 -6.15
CA PHE A 23 1.13 -0.15 -6.94
C PHE A 23 0.35 1.09 -7.46
N PRO A 24 1.05 2.20 -7.76
CA PRO A 24 0.48 3.33 -8.49
C PRO A 24 -0.16 2.93 -9.81
N LYS A 25 -1.27 3.58 -10.18
CA LYS A 25 -2.01 3.27 -11.42
C LYS A 25 -1.16 3.42 -12.68
N ASP A 26 -0.32 4.45 -12.76
CA ASP A 26 0.52 4.76 -13.93
C ASP A 26 1.55 3.66 -14.22
N ARG A 27 1.87 2.81 -13.23
CA ARG A 27 2.77 1.66 -13.40
C ARG A 27 2.10 0.40 -13.90
N GLN A 28 0.78 0.22 -13.74
CA GLN A 28 0.13 -1.02 -14.18
C GLN A 28 0.28 -1.27 -15.71
N ASN A 29 0.74 -0.26 -16.45
CA ASN A 29 1.00 -0.30 -17.90
C ASN A 29 2.51 -0.26 -18.28
N GLY A 30 3.46 -0.24 -17.31
CA GLY A 30 4.89 0.02 -17.55
C GLY A 30 5.81 -1.21 -17.39
N SER A 31 6.75 -1.39 -18.32
CA SER A 31 7.60 -2.58 -18.54
C SER A 31 9.00 -2.55 -17.87
N GLY A 32 9.16 -1.91 -16.71
CA GLY A 32 10.45 -1.84 -15.99
C GLY A 32 10.57 -2.85 -14.86
N GLU A 33 11.80 -3.21 -14.45
CA GLU A 33 12.34 -4.09 -13.36
C GLU A 33 11.41 -4.75 -12.30
N LEU A 34 10.23 -4.19 -12.00
CA LEU A 34 9.14 -4.82 -11.23
C LEU A 34 7.96 -5.34 -12.07
N SER A 35 8.02 -5.29 -13.40
CA SER A 35 7.00 -5.83 -14.32
C SER A 35 6.94 -7.35 -14.30
N GLU A 36 7.88 -8.00 -13.60
CA GLU A 36 7.93 -9.45 -13.38
C GLU A 36 7.78 -9.83 -11.89
N LEU A 37 6.73 -9.37 -11.22
CA LEU A 37 6.32 -10.01 -9.96
C LEU A 37 5.18 -11.05 -10.10
N PRO A 38 5.25 -12.06 -11.00
CA PRO A 38 4.57 -13.33 -10.77
C PRO A 38 5.41 -14.23 -9.84
N GLY A 39 4.74 -14.92 -8.91
CA GLY A 39 5.30 -15.85 -7.93
C GLY A 39 4.67 -15.73 -6.54
N ASP A 40 4.86 -16.73 -5.69
CA ASP A 40 4.13 -16.94 -4.42
C ASP A 40 4.28 -15.85 -3.34
N GLN A 41 5.13 -14.82 -3.54
CA GLN A 41 5.44 -13.82 -2.51
C GLN A 41 5.79 -12.41 -3.09
N PRO A 42 4.81 -11.68 -3.67
CA PRO A 42 5.04 -10.38 -4.30
C PRO A 42 5.60 -9.33 -3.32
N SER A 43 5.11 -9.29 -2.08
CA SER A 43 5.62 -8.36 -1.07
C SER A 43 7.08 -8.61 -0.71
N GLN A 44 7.49 -9.87 -0.55
CA GLN A 44 8.88 -10.21 -0.22
C GLN A 44 9.83 -9.69 -1.32
N LYS A 45 9.53 -10.02 -2.59
CA LYS A 45 10.34 -9.58 -3.73
C LYS A 45 10.43 -8.05 -3.80
N PHE A 46 9.32 -7.35 -3.59
CA PHE A 46 9.31 -5.88 -3.57
C PHE A 46 10.22 -5.32 -2.48
N TRP A 47 10.07 -5.78 -1.23
CA TRP A 47 10.87 -5.26 -0.11
C TRP A 47 12.35 -5.60 -0.23
N SER A 48 12.69 -6.77 -0.79
CA SER A 48 14.08 -7.09 -1.13
C SER A 48 14.67 -6.09 -2.12
N GLN A 49 13.93 -5.67 -3.15
CA GLN A 49 14.42 -4.64 -4.08
C GLN A 49 14.59 -3.27 -3.40
N VAL A 50 13.67 -2.90 -2.50
CA VAL A 50 13.79 -1.66 -1.71
C VAL A 50 15.05 -1.69 -0.86
N GLU A 51 15.35 -2.81 -0.20
CA GLU A 51 16.59 -3.00 0.58
C GLU A 51 17.84 -2.84 -0.30
N HIS A 52 17.89 -3.52 -1.45
CA HIS A 52 19.04 -3.45 -2.36
C HIS A 52 19.27 -2.04 -2.92
N HIS A 53 18.20 -1.30 -3.21
CA HIS A 53 18.29 0.06 -3.74
C HIS A 53 18.81 1.07 -2.71
N ASN A 54 18.56 0.86 -1.42
CA ASN A 54 18.92 1.80 -0.36
C ASN A 54 20.25 1.42 0.31
N THR A 55 21.35 1.94 -0.22
CA THR A 55 22.72 1.52 0.18
C THR A 55 23.27 2.17 1.45
N ARG A 56 22.65 3.24 1.98
CA ARG A 56 23.12 3.88 3.22
C ARG A 56 22.65 3.10 4.43
N ILE A 57 23.54 2.88 5.40
CA ILE A 57 23.24 2.15 6.65
C ILE A 57 22.09 2.75 7.47
N ASN A 58 21.83 4.05 7.32
CA ASN A 58 20.75 4.77 8.02
C ASN A 58 19.56 5.10 7.10
N SER A 59 19.39 4.38 5.98
CA SER A 59 18.26 4.59 5.08
C SER A 59 16.94 4.21 5.74
N ARG A 60 15.91 5.05 5.55
CA ARG A 60 14.53 4.70 5.88
C ARG A 60 13.88 3.99 4.70
N LEU A 61 13.64 2.69 4.84
CA LEU A 61 13.08 1.85 3.78
C LEU A 61 11.56 2.05 3.62
N ALA A 62 10.86 2.25 4.73
CA ALA A 62 9.41 2.40 4.77
C ALA A 62 8.97 3.39 5.86
N ASN A 63 7.74 3.88 5.72
CA ASN A 63 6.96 4.40 6.82
C ASN A 63 5.83 3.41 7.13
N GLU A 64 5.63 3.10 8.40
CA GLU A 64 4.50 2.30 8.84
C GLU A 64 3.35 3.20 9.30
N ILE A 65 2.14 2.87 8.88
CA ILE A 65 0.90 3.47 9.35
C ILE A 65 0.04 2.35 9.93
N VAL A 66 -0.38 2.51 11.19
CA VAL A 66 -1.31 1.59 11.84
C VAL A 66 -2.62 2.33 12.08
N LEU A 67 -3.73 1.80 11.56
CA LEU A 67 -5.05 2.40 11.72
C LEU A 67 -5.98 1.40 12.41
N ALA A 68 -6.62 1.84 13.49
CA ALA A 68 -7.80 1.17 14.02
C ALA A 68 -8.99 1.41 13.07
N LEU A 69 -9.81 0.40 12.90
CA LEU A 69 -10.96 0.40 11.99
C LEU A 69 -12.27 0.37 12.79
N PRO A 70 -13.37 0.90 12.24
CA PRO A 70 -14.66 0.88 12.92
C PRO A 70 -15.12 -0.56 13.21
N ILE A 71 -15.54 -0.82 14.45
CA ILE A 71 -16.06 -2.13 14.88
C ILE A 71 -17.48 -2.38 14.37
N GLU A 72 -18.18 -1.32 13.97
CA GLU A 72 -19.54 -1.35 13.43
C GLU A 72 -19.58 -1.87 11.99
N LEU A 73 -18.43 -1.88 11.31
CA LEU A 73 -18.30 -2.38 9.94
C LEU A 73 -17.97 -3.87 9.92
N THR A 74 -18.53 -4.56 8.94
CA THR A 74 -18.12 -5.93 8.61
C THR A 74 -16.68 -5.97 8.11
N SER A 75 -16.03 -7.14 8.18
CA SER A 75 -14.67 -7.30 7.64
C SER A 75 -14.57 -6.87 6.18
N ASP A 76 -15.54 -7.23 5.33
CA ASP A 76 -15.54 -6.84 3.92
C ASP A 76 -15.60 -5.32 3.73
N GLN A 77 -16.47 -4.63 4.49
CA GLN A 77 -16.55 -3.17 4.47
C GLN A 77 -15.26 -2.50 4.96
N ASN A 78 -14.64 -3.05 6.00
CA ASN A 78 -13.35 -2.58 6.51
C ASN A 78 -12.23 -2.77 5.49
N ILE A 79 -12.21 -3.91 4.80
CA ILE A 79 -11.26 -4.19 3.72
C ILE A 79 -11.44 -3.19 2.57
N ASP A 80 -12.68 -2.92 2.15
CA ASP A 80 -12.96 -1.96 1.08
C ASP A 80 -12.60 -0.53 1.46
N LEU A 81 -12.86 -0.14 2.73
CA LEU A 81 -12.42 1.13 3.28
C LEU A 81 -10.90 1.28 3.21
N VAL A 82 -10.15 0.25 3.60
CA VAL A 82 -8.68 0.24 3.53
C VAL A 82 -8.21 0.34 2.08
N ARG A 83 -8.78 -0.44 1.16
CA ARG A 83 -8.44 -0.38 -0.27
C ARG A 83 -8.65 1.03 -0.83
N GLN A 84 -9.79 1.66 -0.53
CA GLN A 84 -10.09 3.01 -0.95
C GLN A 84 -9.09 4.02 -0.37
N PHE A 85 -8.81 3.94 0.93
CA PHE A 85 -7.84 4.82 1.60
C PHE A 85 -6.45 4.71 0.97
N VAL A 86 -5.94 3.48 0.80
CA VAL A 86 -4.63 3.22 0.20
C VAL A 86 -4.57 3.75 -1.23
N SER A 87 -5.60 3.49 -2.03
CA SER A 87 -5.70 3.96 -3.41
C SER A 87 -5.70 5.50 -3.50
N GLU A 88 -6.59 6.16 -2.75
CA GLU A 88 -6.79 7.60 -2.85
C GLU A 88 -5.69 8.43 -2.22
N LYS A 89 -5.09 7.95 -1.11
CA LYS A 89 -4.15 8.76 -0.31
C LYS A 89 -2.70 8.41 -0.55
N LEU A 90 -2.40 7.18 -0.98
CA LEU A 90 -1.02 6.70 -1.14
C LEU A 90 -0.68 6.44 -2.60
N THR A 91 -1.35 5.49 -3.25
CA THR A 91 -0.93 5.05 -4.60
C THR A 91 -1.25 6.07 -5.68
N SER A 92 -2.29 6.89 -5.50
CA SER A 92 -2.56 8.08 -6.33
C SER A 92 -1.41 9.10 -6.34
N ARG A 93 -0.51 9.05 -5.36
CA ARG A 93 0.65 9.93 -5.22
C ARG A 93 1.96 9.27 -5.69
N GLY A 94 1.87 8.12 -6.36
CA GLY A 94 3.03 7.39 -6.84
C GLY A 94 3.69 6.48 -5.80
N LEU A 95 3.09 6.29 -4.62
CA LEU A 95 3.66 5.42 -3.58
C LEU A 95 3.20 3.98 -3.74
N VAL A 96 4.09 3.05 -3.39
CA VAL A 96 3.71 1.65 -3.19
C VAL A 96 3.33 1.44 -1.74
N ALA A 97 2.22 0.75 -1.51
CA ALA A 97 1.72 0.44 -0.18
C ALA A 97 1.44 -1.06 -0.05
N ASP A 98 2.00 -1.68 0.97
CA ASP A 98 1.79 -3.07 1.35
C ASP A 98 1.03 -3.09 2.67
N TRP A 99 -0.19 -3.62 2.67
CA TRP A 99 -1.06 -3.55 3.84
C TRP A 99 -1.53 -4.92 4.29
N SER A 100 -1.70 -5.08 5.61
CA SER A 100 -2.19 -6.28 6.28
C SER A 100 -3.35 -5.92 7.20
N TYR A 101 -4.53 -6.44 6.91
CA TYR A 101 -5.71 -6.32 7.77
C TYR A 101 -5.71 -7.43 8.83
N HIS A 102 -6.10 -7.09 10.05
CA HIS A 102 -6.28 -8.01 11.17
C HIS A 102 -7.69 -7.86 11.75
N ALA A 103 -8.47 -8.94 11.71
CA ALA A 103 -9.83 -8.99 12.25
C ALA A 103 -9.83 -9.32 13.76
N VAL A 104 -9.12 -8.52 14.57
CA VAL A 104 -9.08 -8.72 16.02
C VAL A 104 -10.40 -8.23 16.63
N PRO A 105 -11.09 -9.04 17.46
CA PRO A 105 -12.30 -8.59 18.16
C PRO A 105 -12.05 -7.29 18.93
N GLU A 106 -13.00 -6.36 18.85
CA GLU A 106 -12.97 -5.03 19.50
C GLU A 106 -11.86 -4.07 19.03
N ASN A 107 -10.91 -4.53 18.21
CA ASN A 107 -9.85 -3.69 17.64
C ASN A 107 -9.41 -4.18 16.25
N PRO A 108 -10.31 -4.20 15.25
CA PRO A 108 -9.89 -4.48 13.89
C PRO A 108 -8.93 -3.37 13.46
N HIS A 109 -7.79 -3.73 12.88
CA HIS A 109 -6.78 -2.75 12.49
C HIS A 109 -6.04 -3.19 11.23
N VAL A 110 -5.36 -2.22 10.60
CA VAL A 110 -4.52 -2.45 9.45
C VAL A 110 -3.12 -1.90 9.70
N HIS A 111 -2.11 -2.69 9.35
CA HIS A 111 -0.74 -2.22 9.18
C HIS A 111 -0.51 -1.88 7.71
N ILE A 112 0.00 -0.71 7.40
CA ILE A 112 0.30 -0.25 6.04
C ILE A 112 1.77 0.17 6.00
N MET A 113 2.58 -0.60 5.30
CA MET A 113 3.96 -0.27 5.00
C MET A 113 4.02 0.50 3.69
N VAL A 114 4.46 1.75 3.76
CA VAL A 114 4.52 2.69 2.63
C VAL A 114 5.97 2.94 2.26
N GLN A 115 6.31 2.72 1.00
CA GLN A 115 7.66 2.97 0.51
C GLN A 115 7.94 4.50 0.44
N THR A 116 9.16 4.94 0.75
CA THR A 116 9.52 6.36 1.00
C THR A 116 9.81 7.22 -0.25
N ARG A 117 9.76 6.63 -1.44
CA ARG A 117 10.11 7.18 -2.75
C ARG A 117 8.97 6.89 -3.75
N PRO A 118 8.52 7.87 -4.55
CA PRO A 118 7.56 7.58 -5.60
C PRO A 118 8.16 6.58 -6.58
N LEU A 119 7.36 5.61 -7.00
CA LEU A 119 7.74 4.65 -8.03
C LEU A 119 7.23 5.15 -9.39
N SER A 120 8.13 5.26 -10.36
CA SER A 120 7.82 5.66 -11.74
C SER A 120 8.20 4.56 -12.73
N GLU A 121 8.00 4.81 -14.03
CA GLU A 121 8.46 3.91 -15.11
C GLU A 121 9.98 3.68 -15.06
N ASN A 122 10.74 4.71 -14.67
CA ASN A 122 12.20 4.67 -14.53
C ASN A 122 12.68 4.06 -13.20
N GLY A 123 11.79 3.47 -12.41
CA GLY A 123 12.10 2.88 -11.10
C GLY A 123 11.89 3.84 -9.93
N PHE A 124 12.63 3.62 -8.84
CA PHE A 124 12.49 4.38 -7.58
C PHE A 124 12.98 5.82 -7.74
N GLY A 125 12.07 6.77 -7.50
CA GLY A 125 12.36 8.20 -7.56
C GLY A 125 13.17 8.72 -6.35
N PRO A 126 13.40 10.05 -6.30
CA PRO A 126 14.00 10.69 -5.13
C PRO A 126 13.12 10.52 -3.89
N VAL A 127 13.76 10.58 -2.71
CA VAL A 127 13.04 10.62 -1.44
C VAL A 127 12.11 11.83 -1.42
N MET A 128 10.84 11.61 -1.08
CA MET A 128 9.89 12.70 -0.99
C MET A 128 10.31 13.68 0.10
N LYS A 129 10.33 14.96 -0.25
CA LYS A 129 10.57 16.06 0.69
C LYS A 129 9.27 16.85 0.90
N PRO A 130 8.99 17.32 2.12
CA PRO A 130 7.93 18.28 2.32
C PRO A 130 8.18 19.52 1.46
N VAL A 131 7.12 20.03 0.82
CA VAL A 131 7.18 21.30 0.10
C VAL A 131 7.24 22.41 1.15
N LEU A 132 8.16 23.36 0.95
CA LEU A 132 8.26 24.54 1.81
C LEU A 132 7.58 25.73 1.13
N ASP A 133 6.94 26.59 1.91
CA ASP A 133 6.46 27.89 1.43
C ASP A 133 7.61 28.92 1.38
N ASN A 134 7.28 30.15 0.96
CA ASN A 134 8.26 31.24 0.82
C ASN A 134 8.90 31.65 2.17
N GLU A 135 8.35 31.22 3.28
CA GLU A 135 8.80 31.50 4.65
C GLU A 135 9.62 30.34 5.22
N GLY A 136 9.81 29.25 4.44
CA GLY A 136 10.52 28.05 4.86
C GLY A 136 9.69 27.10 5.75
N ASN A 137 8.40 27.36 5.92
CA ASN A 137 7.50 26.48 6.65
C ASN A 137 6.96 25.36 5.73
N ILE A 138 6.53 24.25 6.30
CA ILE A 138 5.90 23.18 5.53
C ILE A 138 4.60 23.70 4.92
N SER A 139 4.57 23.78 3.59
CA SER A 139 3.39 24.13 2.83
C SER A 139 2.33 23.04 3.00
N ARG A 140 1.18 23.43 3.58
CA ARG A 140 0.02 22.56 3.80
C ARG A 140 -1.06 22.74 2.73
N ASP A 141 -0.66 23.14 1.53
CA ASP A 141 -1.62 23.38 0.45
C ASP A 141 -2.46 22.12 0.19
N LYS A 142 -3.76 22.28 -0.10
CA LYS A 142 -4.69 21.14 -0.27
C LYS A 142 -4.34 20.28 -1.49
N THR A 143 -3.55 20.83 -2.40
CA THR A 143 -3.01 20.17 -3.59
C THR A 143 -1.59 19.64 -3.38
N ALA A 144 -1.01 19.75 -2.18
CA ALA A 144 0.41 19.47 -1.88
C ALA A 144 0.89 18.20 -2.56
N ARG A 145 1.48 18.39 -3.74
CA ARG A 145 2.25 17.39 -4.44
C ARG A 145 3.55 17.32 -3.67
N PHE A 146 4.00 16.13 -3.32
CA PHE A 146 5.38 15.98 -2.87
C PHE A 146 6.27 16.55 -3.98
N SER A 147 7.19 17.45 -3.62
CA SER A 147 8.19 17.93 -4.56
C SER A 147 9.07 16.74 -4.92
N ILE A 148 8.89 16.18 -6.12
CA ILE A 148 9.92 15.39 -6.77
C ILE A 148 10.98 16.42 -7.17
N PRO A 149 12.18 16.45 -6.55
CA PRO A 149 13.23 17.34 -7.02
C PRO A 149 13.54 16.98 -8.48
N PHE A 150 13.08 17.81 -9.42
CA PHE A 150 13.70 17.91 -10.72
C PHE A 150 15.01 18.65 -10.50
N SER A 151 16.11 17.91 -10.46
CA SER A 151 17.39 18.49 -10.80
C SER A 151 17.61 18.26 -12.29
N VAL A 152 17.71 19.38 -13.00
CA VAL A 152 18.33 19.54 -14.32
C VAL A 152 19.67 18.81 -14.42
#